data_AF-A0AAN7UQ64-F1
#
_entry.id   AF-A0AAN7UQ64-F1
#
_cell.length_a   1.000
_cell.length_b   1.000
_cell.length_c   1.000
_cell.angle_alpha   90.00
_cell.angle_beta   90.00
_cell.angle_gamma   90.00
#
_symmetry.space_group_name_H-M   'P 1'
#
loop_
_entity.id
_entity.type
_entity.pdbx_description
1 polymer ?
#
loop_
_entity_poly.entity_id
_entity_poly.type
_entity_poly.pdbx_seq_one_letter_code
_entity_poly.pdbx_strand_id
1 'polypeptide(L)'
;MDEGQLKNLITVVERLENGFATKFANWKGLGLPSAAHYFQQSYAETISILHSITGESQKDVAPQLKLDLKALFKRTVALLPMSVGYARSVGVRLRPVHKDLLSNVQHLCERPDIRGTNGLAIHVIQMYKQLDDIWPPAREAWEKGGTDLKPDTEFDLAYEQFCGLDNQRRRMQGDYERYARNSWRLLLKACQALHLPEGRVHPGDDFFNNDTRPTYVEYACDSEEFVYGKGKRPGILGIKAILGATLTADQQKRLKNAANASTNAKSSPQTSSEVSTGLEYSMTRINAIADLQDVLRDSEALGSRDQHIMRPDEKELVTPTWENRKETLMMYKNELKALVDEIYKDELKMPFGETMLPTTPNERGDWLRLAEEKIKQARVIIDRTMRFDSSAWKAKKLRLTAYSLKLTRAIYMVRLFSGTPAASRQEIKDALIERLNDWILYEQAWNAADVHIKLHVAVDQETKDKLQRDIEGREANIARLTDMRDYVTGDDSGISLGYDNSNNPLNVQHKSKESDTILTDDTIRTAKILLNNILNPSLPNASDYLLDVREERRRRGWYQKMAQARLTGGPTPEWTHKKVIDPFTAGGPPEWESLPRQSRWERLQYMWVMTYWRFYQLRELQL
;
A
#
# COMPACT_ATOMS: atom_id res chain seq x y z
N MET A 1 3.82 -9.94 -43.62
CA MET A 1 3.82 -8.56 -44.16
C MET A 1 4.46 -8.57 -45.55
N ASP A 2 3.87 -7.87 -46.52
CA ASP A 2 4.49 -7.64 -47.85
C ASP A 2 5.29 -6.32 -47.88
N GLU A 3 6.04 -6.07 -48.95
CA GLU A 3 6.85 -4.85 -49.11
C GLU A 3 6.01 -3.56 -49.11
N GLY A 4 4.75 -3.62 -49.56
CA GLY A 4 3.85 -2.48 -49.59
C GLY A 4 3.43 -2.05 -48.18
N GLN A 5 3.11 -3.02 -47.32
CA GLN A 5 2.80 -2.79 -45.91
C GLN A 5 4.00 -2.22 -45.14
N LEU A 6 5.21 -2.72 -45.40
CA LEU A 6 6.43 -2.18 -44.76
C LEU A 6 6.67 -0.72 -45.18
N LYS A 7 6.54 -0.40 -46.48
CA LYS A 7 6.67 0.98 -46.98
C LYS A 7 5.65 1.91 -46.32
N ASN A 8 4.41 1.47 -46.19
CA ASN A 8 3.37 2.25 -45.50
C ASN A 8 3.76 2.53 -44.04
N LEU A 9 4.24 1.54 -43.30
CA LEU A 9 4.69 1.74 -41.91
C LEU A 9 5.87 2.72 -41.83
N ILE A 10 6.83 2.65 -42.76
CA ILE A 10 7.96 3.59 -42.83
C ILE A 10 7.46 5.02 -43.03
N THR A 11 6.57 5.25 -44.01
CA THR A 11 6.01 6.58 -44.28
C THR A 11 5.24 7.13 -43.08
N VAL A 12 4.49 6.29 -42.36
CA VAL A 12 3.80 6.71 -41.14
C VAL A 12 4.79 7.08 -40.04
N VAL A 13 5.86 6.29 -39.82
CA VAL A 13 6.89 6.61 -38.82
C VAL A 13 7.61 7.91 -39.16
N GLU A 14 7.92 8.19 -40.42
CA GLU A 14 8.51 9.46 -40.86
C GLU A 14 7.58 10.65 -40.58
N ARG A 15 6.27 10.49 -40.81
CA ARG A 15 5.28 11.50 -40.45
C ARG A 15 5.25 11.74 -38.94
N LEU A 16 5.29 10.68 -38.14
CA LEU A 16 5.32 10.78 -36.69
C LEU A 16 6.60 11.48 -36.20
N GLU A 17 7.77 11.09 -36.70
CA GLU A 17 9.06 11.73 -36.42
C GLU A 17 8.99 13.25 -36.68
N ASN A 18 8.40 13.66 -37.81
CA ASN A 18 8.18 15.07 -38.12
C ASN A 18 7.18 15.76 -37.15
N GLY A 19 6.10 15.07 -36.78
CA GLY A 19 5.14 15.56 -35.78
C GLY A 19 5.82 15.86 -34.43
N PHE A 20 6.64 14.93 -33.94
CA PHE A 20 7.41 15.10 -32.71
C PHE A 20 8.48 16.20 -32.83
N ALA A 21 9.21 16.26 -33.95
CA ALA A 21 10.22 17.29 -34.19
C ALA A 21 9.63 18.71 -34.22
N THR A 22 8.45 18.86 -34.82
CA THR A 22 7.73 20.14 -34.92
C THR A 22 6.86 20.44 -33.72
N LYS A 23 6.89 19.60 -32.67
CA LYS A 23 6.07 19.73 -31.46
C LYS A 23 4.58 19.90 -31.77
N PHE A 24 4.12 19.23 -32.83
CA PHE A 24 2.74 19.22 -33.30
C PHE A 24 2.21 20.59 -33.74
N ALA A 25 3.07 21.51 -34.20
CA ALA A 25 2.68 22.86 -34.60
C ALA A 25 1.66 22.91 -35.76
N ASN A 26 1.68 21.93 -36.67
CA ASN A 26 0.82 21.89 -37.85
C ASN A 26 -0.59 21.29 -37.61
N TRP A 27 -1.07 21.25 -36.36
CA TRP A 27 -2.36 20.66 -36.03
C TRP A 27 -3.55 21.31 -36.78
N LYS A 28 -3.48 22.62 -37.07
CA LYS A 28 -4.51 23.34 -37.83
C LYS A 28 -4.61 22.84 -39.27
N GLY A 29 -3.48 22.58 -39.92
CA GLY A 29 -3.44 22.06 -41.30
C GLY A 29 -4.03 20.65 -41.41
N LEU A 30 -4.13 19.93 -40.30
CA LEU A 30 -4.75 18.60 -40.21
C LEU A 30 -6.21 18.63 -39.74
N GLY A 31 -6.80 19.82 -39.55
CA GLY A 31 -8.19 19.97 -39.09
C GLY A 31 -8.43 19.50 -37.65
N LEU A 32 -7.38 19.41 -36.83
CA LEU A 32 -7.50 18.94 -35.44
C LEU A 32 -7.90 20.10 -34.50
N PRO A 33 -8.54 19.83 -33.35
CA PRO A 33 -8.97 20.90 -32.44
C PRO A 33 -7.81 21.63 -31.74
N SER A 34 -6.70 20.94 -31.46
CA SER A 34 -5.53 21.53 -30.82
C SER A 34 -4.28 20.68 -31.03
N ALA A 35 -3.12 21.25 -30.68
CA ALA A 35 -1.85 20.51 -30.64
C ALA A 35 -1.90 19.29 -29.70
N ALA A 36 -2.68 19.36 -28.62
CA ALA A 36 -2.86 18.24 -27.70
C ALA A 36 -3.58 17.04 -28.36
N HIS A 37 -4.58 17.31 -29.21
CA HIS A 37 -5.25 16.27 -29.99
C HIS A 37 -4.32 15.67 -31.05
N TYR A 38 -3.51 16.49 -31.70
CA TYR A 38 -2.51 15.99 -32.65
C TYR A 38 -1.46 15.10 -31.95
N PHE A 39 -0.97 15.52 -30.79
CA PHE A 39 -0.10 14.70 -29.95
C PHE A 39 -0.77 13.38 -29.55
N GLN A 40 -2.00 13.42 -29.05
CA GLN A 40 -2.72 12.22 -28.61
C GLN A 40 -2.89 11.21 -29.76
N GLN A 41 -3.32 11.66 -30.95
CA GLN A 41 -3.45 10.78 -32.12
C GLN A 41 -2.10 10.20 -32.54
N SER A 42 -1.06 11.02 -32.56
CA SER A 42 0.31 10.58 -32.91
C SER A 42 0.84 9.55 -31.91
N TYR A 43 0.53 9.73 -30.62
CA TYR A 43 0.90 8.81 -29.56
C TYR A 43 0.16 7.46 -29.67
N ALA A 44 -1.16 7.50 -29.90
CA ALA A 44 -1.97 6.31 -30.14
C ALA A 44 -1.45 5.51 -31.36
N GLU A 45 -1.14 6.21 -32.45
CA GLU A 45 -0.61 5.60 -33.67
C GLU A 45 0.79 5.01 -33.46
N THR A 46 1.65 5.68 -32.69
CA THR A 46 2.96 5.14 -32.28
C THR A 46 2.81 3.78 -31.58
N ILE A 47 1.86 3.67 -30.64
CA ILE A 47 1.57 2.42 -29.92
C ILE A 47 1.05 1.33 -30.88
N SER A 48 0.13 1.70 -31.79
CA SER A 48 -0.42 0.78 -32.80
C SER A 48 0.64 0.24 -33.76
N ILE A 49 1.57 1.09 -34.22
CA ILE A 49 2.70 0.69 -35.08
C ILE A 49 3.61 -0.26 -34.34
N LEU A 50 3.98 0.05 -33.09
CA LEU A 50 4.77 -0.87 -32.27
C LEU A 50 4.08 -2.23 -32.16
N HIS A 51 2.74 -2.26 -32.10
CA HIS A 51 1.98 -3.51 -31.94
C HIS A 51 2.02 -4.32 -33.23
N SER A 52 1.80 -3.64 -34.35
CA SER A 52 1.87 -4.20 -35.69
C SER A 52 3.26 -4.78 -35.99
N ILE A 53 4.33 -4.05 -35.66
CA ILE A 53 5.71 -4.51 -35.87
C ILE A 53 6.01 -5.75 -35.02
N THR A 54 5.65 -5.75 -33.74
CA THR A 54 5.85 -6.91 -32.86
C THR A 54 5.08 -8.13 -33.38
N GLY A 55 3.81 -7.96 -33.72
CA GLY A 55 2.98 -9.06 -34.24
C GLY A 55 3.53 -9.68 -35.51
N GLU A 56 4.11 -8.89 -36.41
CA GLU A 56 4.72 -9.39 -37.64
C GLU A 56 6.10 -10.01 -37.40
N SER A 57 6.90 -9.48 -36.47
CA SER A 57 8.21 -10.04 -36.10
C SER A 57 8.15 -11.42 -35.44
N GLN A 58 6.97 -11.80 -34.90
CA GLN A 58 6.70 -13.11 -34.31
C GLN A 58 6.33 -14.18 -35.36
N LYS A 59 6.02 -13.76 -36.60
CA LYS A 59 5.75 -14.69 -37.70
C LYS A 59 7.06 -15.21 -38.30
N ASP A 60 6.98 -16.33 -38.99
CA ASP A 60 8.10 -16.85 -39.78
C ASP A 60 8.23 -16.00 -41.07
N VAL A 61 9.09 -15.00 -41.02
CA VAL A 61 9.29 -14.01 -42.08
C VAL A 61 10.72 -14.07 -42.63
N ALA A 62 10.90 -13.61 -43.86
CA ALA A 62 12.21 -13.55 -44.51
C ALA A 62 13.25 -12.82 -43.62
N PRO A 63 14.52 -13.29 -43.57
CA PRO A 63 15.55 -12.70 -42.71
C PRO A 63 15.75 -11.20 -42.91
N GLN A 64 15.66 -10.72 -44.15
CA GLN A 64 15.80 -9.30 -44.49
C GLN A 64 14.66 -8.46 -43.89
N LEU A 65 13.41 -8.91 -44.07
CA LEU A 65 12.23 -8.26 -43.49
C LEU A 65 12.33 -8.20 -41.96
N LYS A 66 12.90 -9.22 -41.32
CA LYS A 66 13.12 -9.23 -39.87
C LYS A 66 14.12 -8.14 -39.41
N LEU A 67 15.16 -7.86 -40.20
CA LEU A 67 16.11 -6.77 -39.93
C LEU A 67 15.43 -5.41 -40.09
N ASP A 68 14.65 -5.23 -41.16
CA ASP A 68 13.93 -3.98 -41.43
C ASP A 68 12.89 -3.68 -40.34
N LEU A 69 12.13 -4.70 -39.91
CA LEU A 69 11.19 -4.58 -38.78
C LEU A 69 11.90 -4.22 -37.48
N LYS A 70 13.09 -4.79 -37.20
CA LYS A 70 13.88 -4.47 -36.01
C LYS A 70 14.38 -3.02 -36.04
N ALA A 71 14.81 -2.53 -37.21
CA ALA A 71 15.23 -1.15 -37.39
C ALA A 71 14.06 -0.18 -37.20
N LEU A 72 12.90 -0.49 -37.81
CA LEU A 72 11.68 0.30 -37.69
C LEU A 72 11.14 0.31 -36.26
N PHE A 73 11.19 -0.82 -35.56
CA PHE A 73 10.85 -0.91 -34.13
C PHE A 73 11.70 0.05 -33.30
N LYS A 74 13.03 0.03 -33.50
CA LYS A 74 13.96 0.92 -32.79
C LYS A 74 13.67 2.40 -33.05
N ARG A 75 13.39 2.77 -34.32
CA ARG A 75 12.96 4.14 -34.67
C ARG A 75 11.68 4.53 -33.95
N THR A 76 10.67 3.66 -33.97
CA THR A 76 9.38 3.92 -33.33
C THR A 76 9.52 4.04 -31.81
N VAL A 77 10.32 3.19 -31.16
CA VAL A 77 10.63 3.29 -29.71
C VAL A 77 11.32 4.61 -29.37
N ALA A 78 12.13 5.19 -30.27
CA ALA A 78 12.79 6.48 -30.03
C ALA A 78 11.80 7.66 -29.92
N LEU A 79 10.56 7.51 -30.42
CA LEU A 79 9.49 8.50 -30.27
C LEU A 79 8.89 8.52 -28.85
N LEU A 80 9.02 7.44 -28.09
CA LEU A 80 8.45 7.30 -26.75
C LEU A 80 9.07 8.31 -25.75
N PRO A 81 10.40 8.44 -25.62
CA PRO A 81 11.01 9.50 -24.80
C PRO A 81 10.62 10.92 -25.25
N MET A 82 10.45 11.14 -26.56
CA MET A 82 10.00 12.43 -27.09
C MET A 82 8.56 12.73 -26.65
N SER A 83 7.71 11.71 -26.58
CA SER A 83 6.34 11.82 -26.05
C SER A 83 6.32 12.23 -24.59
N VAL A 84 7.17 11.62 -23.76
CA VAL A 84 7.32 12.00 -22.34
C VAL A 84 7.84 13.44 -22.23
N GLY A 85 8.84 13.81 -23.02
CA GLY A 85 9.39 15.17 -23.04
C GLY A 85 8.34 16.21 -23.44
N TYR A 86 7.53 15.91 -24.45
CA TYR A 86 6.43 16.77 -24.87
C TYR A 86 5.37 16.88 -23.77
N ALA A 87 4.90 15.76 -23.22
CA ALA A 87 3.91 15.74 -22.14
C ALA A 87 4.34 16.56 -20.93
N ARG A 88 5.61 16.43 -20.51
CA ARG A 88 6.21 17.23 -19.45
C ARG A 88 6.20 18.72 -19.76
N SER A 89 6.55 19.09 -20.99
CA SER A 89 6.64 20.51 -21.39
C SER A 89 5.28 21.20 -21.51
N VAL A 90 4.24 20.45 -21.89
CA VAL A 90 2.88 20.97 -22.10
C VAL A 90 2.05 20.93 -20.81
N GLY A 91 2.25 19.89 -19.99
CA GLY A 91 1.62 19.73 -18.69
C GLY A 91 0.10 19.80 -18.74
N VAL A 92 -0.49 20.66 -17.90
CA VAL A 92 -1.94 20.81 -17.69
C VAL A 92 -2.74 21.06 -18.98
N ARG A 93 -2.11 21.62 -20.04
CA ARG A 93 -2.79 21.84 -21.33
C ARG A 93 -3.16 20.54 -22.06
N LEU A 94 -2.67 19.38 -21.60
CA LEU A 94 -3.08 18.06 -22.10
C LEU A 94 -4.37 17.53 -21.44
N ARG A 95 -4.93 18.19 -20.42
CA ARG A 95 -6.18 17.75 -19.77
C ARG A 95 -7.32 17.40 -20.73
N PRO A 96 -7.59 18.16 -21.83
CA PRO A 96 -8.66 17.83 -22.75
C PRO A 96 -8.53 16.45 -23.43
N VAL A 97 -7.32 15.89 -23.49
CA VAL A 97 -7.03 14.58 -24.11
C VAL A 97 -6.48 13.58 -23.09
N HIS A 98 -6.59 13.88 -21.79
CA HIS A 98 -5.99 13.07 -20.72
C HIS A 98 -6.56 11.65 -20.70
N LYS A 99 -7.88 11.50 -20.81
CA LYS A 99 -8.57 10.19 -20.87
C LYS A 99 -8.02 9.32 -21.98
N ASP A 100 -7.94 9.88 -23.18
CA ASP A 100 -7.46 9.16 -24.36
C ASP A 100 -5.98 8.80 -24.19
N LEU A 101 -5.15 9.70 -23.67
CA LEU A 101 -3.74 9.40 -23.38
C LEU A 101 -3.59 8.28 -22.34
N LEU A 102 -4.39 8.30 -21.27
CA LEU A 102 -4.40 7.27 -20.24
C LEU A 102 -4.80 5.91 -20.82
N SER A 103 -5.88 5.88 -21.61
CA SER A 103 -6.33 4.69 -22.33
C SER A 103 -5.24 4.15 -23.26
N ASN A 104 -4.52 5.02 -23.97
CA ASN A 104 -3.39 4.63 -24.82
C ASN A 104 -2.22 4.04 -24.01
N VAL A 105 -1.86 4.62 -22.85
CA VAL A 105 -0.83 4.05 -21.97
C VAL A 105 -1.26 2.68 -21.43
N GLN A 106 -2.52 2.52 -21.07
CA GLN A 106 -3.07 1.23 -20.63
C GLN A 106 -3.03 0.19 -21.75
N HIS A 107 -3.41 0.56 -22.96
CA HIS A 107 -3.30 -0.33 -24.12
C HIS A 107 -1.84 -0.73 -24.39
N LEU A 108 -0.89 0.19 -24.18
CA LEU A 108 0.53 -0.14 -24.21
C LEU A 108 0.90 -1.16 -23.12
N CYS A 109 0.32 -1.06 -21.91
CA CYS A 109 0.54 -2.00 -20.79
C CYS A 109 0.03 -3.42 -21.04
N GLU A 110 -0.98 -3.58 -21.88
CA GLU A 110 -1.58 -4.88 -22.20
C GLU A 110 -0.72 -5.73 -23.14
N ARG A 111 0.37 -5.17 -23.65
CA ARG A 111 1.24 -5.88 -24.60
C ARG A 111 2.08 -6.96 -23.92
N PRO A 112 2.24 -8.13 -24.56
CA PRO A 112 3.03 -9.23 -24.01
C PRO A 112 4.55 -9.00 -24.08
N ASP A 113 5.01 -8.04 -24.88
CA ASP A 113 6.43 -7.78 -25.15
C ASP A 113 7.04 -6.66 -24.28
N ILE A 114 6.32 -6.13 -23.30
CA ILE A 114 6.83 -5.05 -22.43
C ILE A 114 7.99 -5.56 -21.58
N ARG A 115 9.15 -4.93 -21.74
CA ARG A 115 10.35 -5.21 -20.92
C ARG A 115 11.07 -3.90 -20.60
N GLY A 116 11.91 -3.91 -19.56
CA GLY A 116 12.82 -2.79 -19.32
C GLY A 116 13.84 -2.63 -20.45
N THR A 117 14.28 -3.74 -21.05
CA THR A 117 15.35 -3.79 -22.06
C THR A 117 14.95 -3.23 -23.43
N ASN A 118 13.66 -3.15 -23.75
CA ASN A 118 13.18 -2.53 -24.99
C ASN A 118 12.62 -1.11 -24.79
N GLY A 119 12.79 -0.55 -23.60
CA GLY A 119 12.36 0.82 -23.26
C GLY A 119 10.85 0.99 -23.02
N LEU A 120 10.01 0.02 -23.37
CA LEU A 120 8.56 0.12 -23.25
C LEU A 120 8.11 0.25 -21.78
N ALA A 121 8.67 -0.57 -20.88
CA ALA A 121 8.30 -0.53 -19.46
C ALA A 121 8.69 0.80 -18.80
N ILE A 122 9.86 1.34 -19.15
CA ILE A 122 10.35 2.63 -18.66
C ILE A 122 9.43 3.75 -19.13
N HIS A 123 9.04 3.72 -20.41
CA HIS A 123 8.10 4.68 -20.98
C HIS A 123 6.74 4.66 -20.28
N VAL A 124 6.16 3.48 -20.06
CA VAL A 124 4.88 3.32 -19.34
C VAL A 124 4.94 4.03 -17.98
N ILE A 125 5.98 3.76 -17.19
CA ILE A 125 6.15 4.37 -15.86
C ILE A 125 6.25 5.89 -15.96
N GLN A 126 7.06 6.39 -16.90
CA GLN A 126 7.26 7.82 -17.08
C GLN A 126 5.98 8.54 -17.54
N MET A 127 5.25 7.94 -18.48
CA MET A 127 4.03 8.52 -19.01
C MET A 127 2.90 8.50 -17.97
N TYR A 128 2.73 7.42 -17.20
CA TYR A 128 1.80 7.41 -16.06
C TYR A 128 2.09 8.53 -15.08
N LYS A 129 3.37 8.75 -14.73
CA LYS A 129 3.76 9.87 -13.86
C LYS A 129 3.33 11.22 -14.44
N GLN A 130 3.55 11.45 -15.74
CA GLN A 130 3.12 12.71 -16.37
C GLN A 130 1.60 12.87 -16.39
N LEU A 131 0.85 11.78 -16.57
CA LEU A 131 -0.61 11.82 -16.59
C LEU A 131 -1.22 11.98 -15.19
N ASP A 132 -0.56 11.45 -14.15
CA ASP A 132 -0.95 11.63 -12.76
C ASP A 132 -0.80 13.11 -12.34
N ASP A 133 0.33 13.75 -12.70
CA ASP A 133 0.61 15.16 -12.41
C ASP A 133 -0.44 16.13 -12.99
N ILE A 134 -1.13 15.74 -14.07
CA ILE A 134 -2.09 16.59 -14.78
C ILE A 134 -3.54 16.12 -14.64
N TRP A 135 -3.81 15.08 -13.84
CA TRP A 135 -5.12 14.47 -13.70
C TRP A 135 -6.21 15.52 -13.41
N PRO A 136 -7.36 15.50 -14.11
CA PRO A 136 -8.45 16.44 -13.84
C PRO A 136 -8.92 16.38 -12.38
N PRO A 137 -9.13 17.50 -11.69
CA PRO A 137 -9.65 17.49 -10.32
C PRO A 137 -10.94 16.65 -10.22
N ALA A 138 -11.01 15.74 -9.24
CA ALA A 138 -12.13 14.80 -9.11
C ALA A 138 -13.53 15.47 -9.04
N ARG A 139 -13.58 16.71 -8.52
CA ARG A 139 -14.79 17.56 -8.52
C ARG A 139 -15.38 17.80 -9.92
N GLU A 140 -14.59 17.70 -10.98
CA GLU A 140 -15.04 17.91 -12.36
C GLU A 140 -15.90 16.76 -12.89
N ALA A 141 -15.86 15.58 -12.26
CA ALA A 141 -16.73 14.44 -12.55
C ALA A 141 -18.19 14.66 -12.12
N TRP A 142 -18.43 15.63 -11.24
CA TRP A 142 -19.72 15.88 -10.60
C TRP A 142 -20.54 16.93 -11.34
N GLU A 143 -21.86 16.79 -11.28
CA GLU A 143 -22.79 17.85 -11.65
C GLU A 143 -22.66 19.05 -10.72
N LYS A 144 -23.17 20.21 -11.18
CA LYS A 144 -23.15 21.45 -10.40
C LYS A 144 -23.99 21.25 -9.13
N GLY A 145 -23.33 21.16 -7.97
CA GLY A 145 -23.96 20.90 -6.68
C GLY A 145 -23.51 19.61 -6.00
N GLY A 146 -22.77 18.73 -6.68
CA GLY A 146 -22.18 17.52 -6.07
C GLY A 146 -23.19 16.42 -5.70
N THR A 147 -24.43 16.53 -6.19
CA THR A 147 -25.50 15.56 -5.93
C THR A 147 -25.27 14.26 -6.70
N ASP A 148 -25.03 14.38 -8.00
CA ASP A 148 -24.82 13.27 -8.94
C ASP A 148 -23.59 13.48 -9.84
N LEU A 149 -23.19 12.43 -10.55
CA LEU A 149 -22.12 12.41 -11.53
C LEU A 149 -22.63 12.79 -12.93
N LYS A 150 -21.75 13.41 -13.72
CA LYS A 150 -22.04 13.77 -15.10
C LYS A 150 -22.34 12.53 -15.97
N PRO A 151 -23.15 12.68 -17.04
CA PRO A 151 -23.37 11.62 -18.01
C PRO A 151 -22.07 11.18 -18.70
N ASP A 152 -21.84 9.87 -18.73
CA ASP A 152 -20.78 9.23 -19.50
C ASP A 152 -21.24 7.84 -19.97
N THR A 153 -21.20 7.60 -21.27
CA THR A 153 -21.69 6.35 -21.89
C THR A 153 -20.81 5.15 -21.59
N GLU A 154 -19.51 5.34 -21.38
CA GLU A 154 -18.59 4.26 -21.00
C GLU A 154 -18.83 3.83 -19.56
N PHE A 155 -19.17 4.78 -18.69
CA PHE A 155 -19.60 4.48 -17.33
C PHE A 155 -20.89 3.64 -17.32
N ASP A 156 -21.90 4.04 -18.09
CA ASP A 156 -23.16 3.30 -18.19
C ASP A 156 -22.93 1.88 -18.72
N LEU A 157 -22.08 1.71 -19.74
CA LEU A 157 -21.68 0.39 -20.24
C LEU A 157 -20.94 -0.45 -19.19
N ALA A 158 -20.00 0.15 -18.44
CA ALA A 158 -19.27 -0.54 -17.39
C ALA A 158 -20.21 -1.01 -16.26
N TYR A 159 -21.21 -0.20 -15.92
CA TYR A 159 -22.25 -0.54 -14.94
C TYR A 159 -23.12 -1.71 -15.41
N GLU A 160 -23.58 -1.70 -16.67
CA GLU A 160 -24.36 -2.81 -17.24
C GLU A 160 -23.56 -4.12 -17.23
N GLN A 161 -22.29 -4.07 -17.64
CA GLN A 161 -21.38 -5.22 -17.58
C GLN A 161 -21.19 -5.72 -16.14
N PHE A 162 -21.16 -4.80 -15.17
CA PHE A 162 -21.03 -5.14 -13.76
C PHE A 162 -22.24 -5.88 -13.22
N CYS A 163 -23.45 -5.41 -13.55
CA CYS A 163 -24.70 -6.10 -13.23
C CYS A 163 -24.78 -7.48 -13.89
N GLY A 164 -24.18 -7.65 -15.08
CA GLY A 164 -24.12 -8.94 -15.78
C GLY A 164 -23.21 -9.99 -15.14
N LEU A 165 -22.35 -9.63 -14.18
CA LEU A 165 -21.40 -10.57 -13.56
C LEU A 165 -22.08 -11.71 -12.79
N ASP A 166 -23.26 -11.46 -12.21
CA ASP A 166 -23.95 -12.41 -11.35
C ASP A 166 -24.49 -13.63 -12.14
N ASN A 167 -24.60 -13.51 -13.46
CA ASN A 167 -25.05 -14.59 -14.36
C ASN A 167 -23.95 -15.61 -14.69
N GLN A 168 -22.70 -15.39 -14.24
CA GLN A 168 -21.59 -16.30 -14.52
C GLN A 168 -21.62 -17.52 -13.58
N ARG A 169 -21.61 -18.73 -14.15
CA ARG A 169 -21.49 -19.96 -13.36
C ARG A 169 -20.12 -20.03 -12.69
N ARG A 170 -20.10 -20.25 -11.38
CA ARG A 170 -18.90 -20.43 -10.56
C ARG A 170 -18.90 -21.84 -9.99
N ARG A 171 -17.81 -22.58 -10.19
CA ARG A 171 -17.70 -23.99 -9.76
C ARG A 171 -16.45 -24.26 -8.92
N MET A 172 -15.39 -23.48 -9.15
CA MET A 172 -14.07 -23.69 -8.53
C MET A 172 -13.55 -22.40 -7.91
N GLN A 173 -12.55 -22.50 -7.03
CA GLN A 173 -11.92 -21.35 -6.36
C GLN A 173 -11.46 -20.26 -7.35
N GLY A 174 -10.84 -20.66 -8.45
CA GLY A 174 -10.42 -19.73 -9.50
C GLY A 174 -11.57 -18.96 -10.17
N ASP A 175 -12.79 -19.52 -10.20
CA ASP A 175 -13.96 -18.79 -10.72
C ASP A 175 -14.40 -17.69 -9.75
N TYR A 176 -14.31 -17.94 -8.44
CA TYR A 176 -14.62 -16.96 -7.39
C TYR A 176 -13.61 -15.82 -7.36
N GLU A 177 -12.32 -16.13 -7.47
CA GLU A 177 -11.26 -15.12 -7.60
C GLU A 177 -11.42 -14.31 -8.90
N ARG A 178 -11.73 -14.97 -10.03
CA ARG A 178 -12.00 -14.30 -11.31
C ARG A 178 -13.22 -13.39 -11.23
N TYR A 179 -14.28 -13.80 -10.54
CA TYR A 179 -15.48 -12.99 -10.34
C TYR A 179 -15.17 -11.72 -9.54
N ALA A 180 -14.47 -11.84 -8.41
CA ALA A 180 -14.01 -10.68 -7.63
C ALA A 180 -13.06 -9.78 -8.44
N ARG A 181 -12.15 -10.36 -9.24
CA ARG A 181 -11.27 -9.61 -10.14
C ARG A 181 -12.04 -8.87 -11.23
N ASN A 182 -13.05 -9.48 -11.83
CA ASN A 182 -13.86 -8.83 -12.85
C ASN A 182 -14.69 -7.69 -12.26
N SER A 183 -15.24 -7.87 -11.06
CA SER A 183 -15.88 -6.81 -10.28
C SER A 183 -14.96 -5.61 -10.10
N TRP A 184 -13.73 -5.87 -9.66
CA TRP A 184 -12.70 -4.86 -9.49
C TRP A 184 -12.34 -4.12 -10.78
N ARG A 185 -12.09 -4.86 -11.87
CA ARG A 185 -11.74 -4.27 -13.17
C ARG A 185 -12.86 -3.38 -13.71
N LEU A 186 -14.13 -3.76 -13.51
CA LEU A 186 -15.27 -2.95 -13.95
C LEU A 186 -15.45 -1.71 -13.08
N LEU A 187 -15.19 -1.78 -11.76
CA LEU A 187 -15.16 -0.60 -10.90
C LEU A 187 -14.05 0.39 -11.31
N LEU A 188 -12.85 -0.10 -11.63
CA LEU A 188 -11.77 0.73 -12.17
C LEU A 188 -12.16 1.39 -13.49
N LYS A 189 -12.74 0.62 -14.42
CA LYS A 189 -13.26 1.16 -15.69
C LYS A 189 -14.33 2.23 -15.48
N ALA A 190 -15.25 2.03 -14.54
CA ALA A 190 -16.26 3.03 -14.20
C ALA A 190 -15.61 4.31 -13.66
N CYS A 191 -14.62 4.21 -12.78
CA CYS A 191 -13.90 5.38 -12.28
C CYS A 191 -13.11 6.09 -13.39
N GLN A 192 -12.44 5.34 -14.28
CA GLN A 192 -11.75 5.87 -15.46
C GLN A 192 -12.70 6.63 -16.39
N ALA A 193 -13.86 6.05 -16.70
CA ALA A 193 -14.88 6.67 -17.53
C ALA A 193 -15.29 8.04 -16.96
N LEU A 194 -15.46 8.10 -15.64
CA LEU A 194 -15.81 9.30 -14.88
C LEU A 194 -14.61 10.24 -14.60
N HIS A 195 -13.40 9.92 -15.05
CA HIS A 195 -12.15 10.63 -14.72
C HIS A 195 -11.84 10.72 -13.21
N LEU A 196 -12.33 9.77 -12.42
CA LEU A 196 -12.01 9.64 -11.01
C LEU A 196 -10.67 8.91 -10.85
N PRO A 197 -9.73 9.40 -10.01
CA PRO A 197 -8.42 8.77 -9.85
C PRO A 197 -8.54 7.34 -9.31
N GLU A 198 -8.06 6.37 -10.09
CA GLU A 198 -8.12 4.93 -9.76
C GLU A 198 -7.45 4.59 -8.42
N GLY A 199 -6.41 5.33 -8.05
CA GLY A 199 -5.72 5.15 -6.76
C GLY A 199 -6.63 5.34 -5.55
N ARG A 200 -7.74 6.08 -5.68
CA ARG A 200 -8.74 6.28 -4.60
C ARG A 200 -9.67 5.08 -4.42
N VAL A 201 -9.69 4.16 -5.39
CA VAL A 201 -10.55 2.98 -5.41
C VAL A 201 -9.85 1.77 -4.78
N HIS A 202 -8.53 1.81 -4.58
CA HIS A 202 -7.81 0.65 -4.07
C HIS A 202 -8.22 0.36 -2.61
N PRO A 203 -8.56 -0.89 -2.25
CA PRO A 203 -8.76 -1.24 -0.85
C PRO A 203 -7.44 -1.03 -0.10
N GLY A 204 -7.44 -0.25 0.98
CA GLY A 204 -6.22 0.01 1.76
C GLY A 204 -5.61 -1.28 2.34
N ASP A 205 -4.34 -1.24 2.76
CA ASP A 205 -3.64 -2.42 3.30
C ASP A 205 -4.29 -2.96 4.58
N ASP A 206 -5.05 -2.11 5.27
CA ASP A 206 -5.82 -2.43 6.46
C ASP A 206 -7.31 -2.73 6.17
N PHE A 207 -7.67 -3.02 4.92
CA PHE A 207 -9.05 -3.32 4.54
C PHE A 207 -9.73 -4.40 5.41
N PHE A 208 -8.96 -5.40 5.87
CA PHE A 208 -9.45 -6.45 6.77
C PHE A 208 -9.26 -6.15 8.26
N ASN A 209 -8.59 -5.06 8.64
CA ASN A 209 -8.41 -4.69 10.05
C ASN A 209 -9.76 -4.28 10.67
N ASN A 210 -10.11 -4.87 11.81
CA ASN A 210 -11.39 -4.60 12.47
C ASN A 210 -11.57 -3.13 12.88
N ASP A 211 -10.48 -2.39 13.10
CA ASP A 211 -10.51 -0.99 13.57
C ASP A 211 -10.62 0.05 12.45
N THR A 212 -10.29 -0.31 11.22
CA THR A 212 -10.24 0.62 10.08
C THR A 212 -11.04 0.15 8.86
N ARG A 213 -11.46 -1.12 8.83
CA ARG A 213 -12.32 -1.69 7.76
C ARG A 213 -13.54 -0.81 7.56
N PRO A 214 -13.88 -0.44 6.30
CA PRO A 214 -15.03 0.42 6.04
C PRO A 214 -16.32 -0.14 6.63
N THR A 215 -17.20 0.73 7.13
CA THR A 215 -18.47 0.29 7.74
C THR A 215 -19.50 -0.14 6.69
N TYR A 216 -19.42 0.39 5.46
CA TYR A 216 -20.33 0.05 4.36
C TYR A 216 -20.18 -1.39 3.83
N VAL A 217 -19.24 -2.17 4.36
CA VAL A 217 -19.11 -3.60 4.08
C VAL A 217 -19.69 -4.48 5.19
N GLU A 218 -20.20 -3.93 6.30
CA GLU A 218 -20.69 -4.74 7.43
C GLU A 218 -22.04 -4.30 7.97
N TYR A 219 -22.32 -3.00 7.87
CA TYR A 219 -23.55 -2.42 8.38
C TYR A 219 -24.62 -2.39 7.28
N ALA A 220 -25.88 -2.40 7.71
CA ALA A 220 -27.03 -2.30 6.82
C ALA A 220 -27.02 -0.98 6.04
N CYS A 221 -27.51 -1.02 4.79
CA CYS A 221 -27.38 0.09 3.85
C CYS A 221 -28.15 1.36 4.27
N ASP A 222 -29.11 1.23 5.17
CA ASP A 222 -29.91 2.32 5.75
C ASP A 222 -29.34 2.88 7.07
N SER A 223 -28.28 2.27 7.60
CA SER A 223 -27.71 2.63 8.90
C SER A 223 -26.83 3.89 8.85
N GLU A 224 -26.76 4.63 9.95
CA GLU A 224 -25.86 5.79 10.05
C GLU A 224 -24.39 5.38 9.93
N GLU A 225 -24.01 4.20 10.43
CA GLU A 225 -22.65 3.68 10.29
C GLU A 225 -22.30 3.41 8.84
N PHE A 226 -23.21 2.81 8.05
CA PHE A 226 -22.98 2.60 6.63
C PHE A 226 -22.76 3.93 5.90
N VAL A 227 -23.58 4.94 6.20
CA VAL A 227 -23.53 6.25 5.56
C VAL A 227 -22.31 7.06 6.01
N TYR A 228 -22.18 7.30 7.31
CA TYR A 228 -21.25 8.27 7.90
C TYR A 228 -19.99 7.64 8.51
N GLY A 229 -19.98 6.35 8.76
CA GLY A 229 -18.87 5.66 9.43
C GLY A 229 -19.06 5.54 10.94
N LYS A 230 -18.04 4.97 11.59
CA LYS A 230 -18.00 4.79 13.05
C LYS A 230 -16.57 4.85 13.55
N GLY A 231 -16.20 5.89 14.30
CA GLY A 231 -14.83 6.09 14.78
C GLY A 231 -13.83 6.23 13.61
N LYS A 232 -12.75 5.46 13.63
CA LYS A 232 -11.74 5.43 12.54
C LYS A 232 -12.25 4.73 11.26
N ARG A 233 -13.42 4.08 11.29
CA ARG A 233 -13.96 3.27 10.19
C ARG A 233 -14.80 4.13 9.24
N PRO A 234 -14.43 4.28 7.96
CA PRO A 234 -15.13 5.17 7.03
C PRO A 234 -16.45 4.59 6.52
N GLY A 235 -17.48 5.44 6.44
CA GLY A 235 -18.73 5.16 5.73
C GLY A 235 -18.69 5.56 4.25
N ILE A 236 -19.75 5.23 3.50
CA ILE A 236 -19.80 5.43 2.05
C ILE A 236 -19.82 6.92 1.65
N LEU A 237 -20.32 7.79 2.53
CA LEU A 237 -20.30 9.24 2.29
C LEU A 237 -18.87 9.80 2.40
N GLY A 238 -17.99 9.16 3.18
CA GLY A 238 -16.56 9.46 3.19
C GLY A 238 -15.92 9.21 1.82
N ILE A 239 -16.30 8.12 1.15
CA ILE A 239 -15.87 7.84 -0.23
C ILE A 239 -16.39 8.91 -1.19
N LYS A 240 -17.67 9.28 -1.07
CA LYS A 240 -18.27 10.38 -1.86
C LYS A 240 -17.45 11.68 -1.76
N ALA A 241 -17.01 12.03 -0.55
CA ALA A 241 -16.19 13.21 -0.30
C ALA A 241 -14.78 13.10 -0.92
N ILE A 242 -14.12 11.95 -0.77
CA ILE A 242 -12.78 11.68 -1.33
C ILE A 242 -12.79 11.77 -2.86
N LEU A 243 -13.90 11.38 -3.48
CA LEU A 243 -14.12 11.47 -4.92
C LEU A 243 -14.49 12.90 -5.39
N GLY A 244 -14.44 13.89 -4.51
CA GLY A 244 -14.57 15.30 -4.86
C GLY A 244 -16.00 15.84 -4.89
N ALA A 245 -16.99 15.09 -4.39
CA ALA A 245 -18.34 15.61 -4.24
C ALA A 245 -18.40 16.75 -3.23
N THR A 246 -19.23 17.74 -3.51
CA THR A 246 -19.54 18.78 -2.52
C THR A 246 -20.56 18.23 -1.53
N LEU A 247 -20.18 18.14 -0.27
CA LEU A 247 -21.08 17.73 0.80
C LEU A 247 -21.80 18.94 1.41
N THR A 248 -23.06 18.75 1.79
CA THR A 248 -23.81 19.76 2.56
C THR A 248 -23.19 19.96 3.94
N ALA A 249 -23.44 21.11 4.57
CA ALA A 249 -22.91 21.42 5.90
C ALA A 249 -23.36 20.38 6.95
N ASP A 250 -24.60 19.89 6.85
CA ASP A 250 -25.12 18.86 7.73
C ASP A 250 -24.40 17.51 7.54
N GLN A 251 -24.20 17.09 6.29
CA GLN A 251 -23.41 15.89 5.96
C GLN A 251 -21.98 15.97 6.50
N GLN A 252 -21.31 17.11 6.35
CA GLN A 252 -19.97 17.31 6.90
C GLN A 252 -19.96 17.25 8.42
N LYS A 253 -20.96 17.82 9.08
CA LYS A 253 -21.11 17.78 10.54
C LYS A 253 -21.33 16.35 11.02
N ARG A 254 -22.22 15.59 10.38
CA ARG A 254 -22.50 14.18 10.75
C ARG A 254 -21.31 13.26 10.50
N LEU A 255 -20.54 13.46 9.42
CA LEU A 255 -19.27 12.77 9.21
C LEU A 255 -18.26 13.04 10.33
N LYS A 256 -18.08 14.31 10.72
CA LYS A 256 -17.18 14.67 11.83
C LYS A 256 -17.66 14.08 13.16
N ASN A 257 -18.96 14.10 13.42
CA ASN A 257 -19.54 13.51 14.62
C ASN A 257 -19.33 12.00 14.66
N ALA A 258 -19.56 11.29 13.56
CA ALA A 258 -19.34 9.85 13.45
C ALA A 258 -17.87 9.46 13.68
N ALA A 259 -16.93 10.25 13.15
CA ALA A 259 -15.50 10.06 13.40
C ALA A 259 -15.16 10.29 14.89
N ASN A 260 -15.79 11.28 15.52
CA ASN A 260 -15.56 11.65 16.92
C ASN A 260 -16.37 10.82 17.94
N ALA A 261 -17.35 10.01 17.50
CA ALA A 261 -18.20 9.22 18.39
C ALA A 261 -17.41 8.18 19.19
N SER A 262 -16.28 7.69 18.65
CA SER A 262 -15.36 6.82 19.38
C SER A 262 -14.54 7.57 20.45
N THR A 263 -14.35 8.88 20.28
CA THR A 263 -13.62 9.75 21.22
C THR A 263 -14.51 10.23 22.38
N ASN A 264 -15.84 10.22 22.19
CA ASN A 264 -16.82 10.78 23.13
C ASN A 264 -17.59 9.74 23.97
N ALA A 265 -17.38 8.43 23.75
CA ALA A 265 -18.00 7.39 24.59
C ALA A 265 -17.37 7.27 26.00
N LYS A 266 -16.38 8.10 26.33
CA LYS A 266 -15.80 8.26 27.68
C LYS A 266 -15.45 9.72 28.01
N SER A 267 -16.35 10.66 27.77
CA SER A 267 -16.17 12.05 28.24
C SER A 267 -17.40 12.58 28.96
N SER A 268 -17.43 12.34 30.27
CA SER A 268 -18.05 13.25 31.23
C SER A 268 -17.33 14.62 31.21
N PRO A 269 -17.98 15.71 31.67
CA PRO A 269 -17.82 17.04 31.09
C PRO A 269 -16.49 17.72 31.38
N GLN A 270 -16.12 18.60 30.45
CA GLN A 270 -14.99 19.52 30.50
C GLN A 270 -14.89 20.26 31.84
N THR A 271 -13.74 20.15 32.49
CA THR A 271 -13.16 21.24 33.28
C THR A 271 -11.93 21.77 32.54
N SER A 272 -11.91 23.09 32.45
CA SER A 272 -10.88 23.95 31.87
C SER A 272 -9.48 23.67 32.40
N SER A 273 -8.53 23.77 31.48
CA SER A 273 -7.12 24.15 31.67
C SER A 273 -6.54 23.96 33.06
N GLU A 274 -5.73 22.93 33.23
CA GLU A 274 -4.53 23.03 34.06
C GLU A 274 -3.46 22.06 33.55
N VAL A 275 -2.24 22.58 33.51
CA VAL A 275 -1.02 21.89 33.10
C VAL A 275 -0.86 20.64 33.97
N SER A 276 -1.09 19.45 33.40
CA SER A 276 -0.79 18.20 34.10
C SER A 276 0.72 17.93 34.04
N THR A 277 1.44 18.53 34.98
CA THR A 277 2.70 18.00 35.49
C THR A 277 2.45 16.62 36.09
N GLY A 278 2.88 15.57 35.40
CA GLY A 278 2.76 14.17 35.85
C GLY A 278 2.80 13.19 34.68
N LEU A 279 3.97 13.04 34.04
CA LEU A 279 4.17 12.13 32.90
C LEU A 279 4.33 10.69 33.40
N GLU A 280 3.23 9.99 33.64
CA GLU A 280 3.25 8.55 33.88
C GLU A 280 3.65 7.81 32.57
N TYR A 281 4.95 7.57 32.38
CA TYR A 281 5.47 6.90 31.19
C TYR A 281 5.26 5.38 31.29
N SER A 282 4.38 4.87 30.44
CA SER A 282 4.10 3.44 30.28
C SER A 282 4.05 3.06 28.80
N MET A 283 4.27 1.78 28.51
CA MET A 283 4.24 1.26 27.15
C MET A 283 3.53 -0.09 27.12
N THR A 284 2.67 -0.27 26.11
CA THR A 284 1.99 -1.54 25.83
C THR A 284 2.65 -2.25 24.65
N ARG A 285 2.26 -3.51 24.41
CA ARG A 285 2.65 -4.27 23.21
C ARG A 285 2.32 -3.52 21.92
N ILE A 286 1.18 -2.82 21.86
CA ILE A 286 0.75 -2.05 20.70
C ILE A 286 1.74 -0.93 20.40
N ASN A 287 2.20 -0.22 21.45
CA ASN A 287 3.18 0.85 21.29
C ASN A 287 4.54 0.32 20.81
N ALA A 288 4.99 -0.84 21.31
CA ALA A 288 6.22 -1.48 20.84
C ALA A 288 6.12 -1.94 19.37
N ILE A 289 4.94 -2.39 18.93
CA ILE A 289 4.69 -2.71 17.52
C ILE A 289 4.69 -1.44 16.66
N ALA A 290 4.11 -0.34 17.16
CA ALA A 290 4.13 0.95 16.47
C ALA A 290 5.55 1.48 16.27
N ASP A 291 6.44 1.35 17.28
CA ASP A 291 7.86 1.67 17.12
C ASP A 291 8.51 0.86 15.99
N LEU A 292 8.27 -0.45 15.97
CA LEU A 292 8.83 -1.33 14.95
C LEU A 292 8.33 -0.95 13.55
N GLN A 293 7.05 -0.60 13.42
CA GLN A 293 6.47 -0.10 12.17
C GLN A 293 7.09 1.24 11.75
N ASP A 294 7.27 2.18 12.68
CA ASP A 294 7.93 3.48 12.42
C ASP A 294 9.37 3.29 11.92
N VAL A 295 10.12 2.31 12.46
CA VAL A 295 11.47 2.00 11.96
C VAL A 295 11.42 1.32 10.58
N LEU A 296 10.59 0.29 10.40
CA LEU A 296 10.53 -0.45 9.14
C LEU A 296 10.10 0.45 7.97
N ARG A 297 9.20 1.41 8.21
CA ARG A 297 8.81 2.45 7.25
C ARG A 297 10.02 3.12 6.59
N ASP A 298 11.02 3.49 7.37
CA ASP A 298 12.19 4.23 6.87
C ASP A 298 13.01 3.40 5.86
N SER A 299 13.01 2.06 5.96
CA SER A 299 13.61 1.16 4.96
C SER A 299 12.71 0.88 3.75
N GLU A 300 11.39 0.99 3.92
CA GLU A 300 10.39 0.76 2.88
C GLU A 300 10.12 2.01 2.03
N ALA A 301 10.73 3.14 2.35
CA ALA A 301 10.53 4.48 1.78
C ALA A 301 10.70 4.63 0.25
N LEU A 302 10.89 3.55 -0.52
CA LEU A 302 10.92 3.54 -1.98
C LEU A 302 10.48 2.19 -2.62
N GLY A 303 9.37 1.59 -2.20
CA GLY A 303 8.70 0.59 -3.06
C GLY A 303 8.27 1.21 -4.40
N SER A 304 8.08 0.41 -5.46
CA SER A 304 7.64 0.85 -6.81
C SER A 304 6.26 1.54 -6.85
N ARG A 305 5.64 1.71 -5.68
CA ARG A 305 4.39 2.41 -5.41
C ARG A 305 4.73 3.40 -4.29
N ASP A 306 4.75 4.70 -4.59
CA ASP A 306 4.87 5.79 -3.61
C ASP A 306 3.61 5.81 -2.70
N GLN A 307 3.38 4.76 -1.91
CA GLN A 307 2.55 4.87 -0.72
C GLN A 307 3.44 5.49 0.35
N HIS A 308 3.12 6.72 0.76
CA HIS A 308 3.52 7.20 2.07
C HIS A 308 2.93 6.21 3.08
N ILE A 309 3.70 5.20 3.49
CA ILE A 309 3.36 4.40 4.66
C ILE A 309 3.25 5.43 5.77
N MET A 310 2.01 5.70 6.20
CA MET A 310 1.78 6.74 7.18
C MET A 310 2.52 6.36 8.44
N ARG A 311 3.20 7.35 9.02
CA ARG A 311 3.74 7.23 10.36
C ARG A 311 2.62 6.75 11.29
N PRO A 312 2.87 5.74 12.15
CA PRO A 312 1.91 5.37 13.18
C PRO A 312 1.47 6.61 13.97
N ASP A 313 0.22 6.60 14.45
CA ASP A 313 -0.39 7.75 15.14
C ASP A 313 0.53 8.22 16.29
N GLU A 314 0.64 9.54 16.50
CA GLU A 314 1.40 10.11 17.62
C GLU A 314 0.89 9.58 18.98
N LYS A 315 -0.37 9.14 19.04
CA LYS A 315 -0.94 8.45 20.22
C LYS A 315 -0.43 7.02 20.42
N GLU A 316 0.01 6.36 19.35
CA GLU A 316 0.56 5.00 19.39
C GLU A 316 2.08 5.02 19.59
N LEU A 317 2.78 6.04 19.07
CA LEU A 317 4.19 6.31 19.33
C LEU A 317 4.36 7.11 20.63
N VAL A 318 4.52 6.42 21.76
CA VAL A 318 4.65 7.05 23.09
C VAL A 318 5.82 8.05 23.17
N THR A 319 6.89 7.82 22.39
CA THR A 319 8.04 8.73 22.29
C THR A 319 8.55 8.80 20.84
N PRO A 320 7.91 9.61 19.97
CA PRO A 320 8.28 9.66 18.57
C PRO A 320 9.66 10.29 18.40
N THR A 321 10.50 9.72 17.52
CA THR A 321 11.73 10.38 17.06
C THR A 321 11.41 11.46 16.01
N TRP A 322 12.34 12.36 15.75
CA TRP A 322 12.23 13.29 14.64
C TRP A 322 12.19 12.56 13.31
N GLU A 323 11.41 13.08 12.36
CA GLU A 323 11.22 12.45 11.06
C GLU A 323 12.49 12.60 10.20
N ASN A 324 12.87 11.52 9.52
CA ASN A 324 14.04 11.50 8.66
C ASN A 324 13.69 12.06 7.27
N ARG A 325 14.53 12.97 6.75
CA ARG A 325 14.35 13.53 5.40
C ARG A 325 14.30 12.43 4.33
N LYS A 326 13.28 12.47 3.45
CA LYS A 326 13.06 11.48 2.39
C LYS A 326 14.31 11.32 1.52
N GLU A 327 14.95 12.42 1.15
CA GLU A 327 16.16 12.43 0.31
C GLU A 327 17.31 11.63 0.94
N THR A 328 17.50 11.77 2.26
CA THR A 328 18.52 11.02 3.01
C THR A 328 18.18 9.53 3.05
N LEU A 329 16.92 9.17 3.30
CA LEU A 329 16.47 7.78 3.30
C LEU A 329 16.63 7.14 1.92
N MET A 330 16.34 7.87 0.84
CA MET A 330 16.54 7.39 -0.53
C MET A 330 17.99 6.99 -0.80
N MET A 331 18.96 7.77 -0.29
CA MET A 331 20.39 7.48 -0.48
C MET A 331 20.84 6.20 0.22
N TYR A 332 20.15 5.77 1.28
CA TYR A 332 20.52 4.60 2.09
C TYR A 332 19.57 3.41 1.93
N LYS A 333 18.62 3.48 1.00
CA LYS A 333 17.54 2.50 0.84
C LYS A 333 18.04 1.05 0.82
N ASN A 334 19.08 0.76 0.03
CA ASN A 334 19.58 -0.61 -0.12
C ASN A 334 20.25 -1.10 1.17
N GLU A 335 21.01 -0.23 1.83
CA GLU A 335 21.68 -0.53 3.10
C GLU A 335 20.67 -0.71 4.24
N LEU A 336 19.65 0.13 4.31
CA LEU A 336 18.56 0.01 5.29
C LEU A 336 17.79 -1.29 5.09
N LYS A 337 17.49 -1.64 3.84
CA LYS A 337 16.85 -2.92 3.51
C LYS A 337 17.73 -4.12 3.88
N ALA A 338 19.04 -4.05 3.59
CA ALA A 338 19.97 -5.09 3.97
C ALA A 338 20.05 -5.27 5.49
N LEU A 339 20.07 -4.18 6.26
CA LEU A 339 20.03 -4.22 7.72
C LEU A 339 18.72 -4.82 8.24
N VAL A 340 17.58 -4.54 7.59
CA VAL A 340 16.32 -5.20 7.93
C VAL A 340 16.40 -6.69 7.62
N ASP A 341 16.83 -7.09 6.43
CA ASP A 341 16.95 -8.51 6.08
C ASP A 341 17.89 -9.26 7.06
N GLU A 342 19.06 -8.69 7.36
CA GLU A 342 20.04 -9.22 8.31
C GLU A 342 19.46 -9.33 9.73
N ILE A 343 19.03 -8.21 10.33
CA ILE A 343 18.62 -8.17 11.74
C ILE A 343 17.25 -8.83 11.93
N TYR A 344 16.28 -8.48 11.09
CA TYR A 344 14.90 -8.90 11.24
C TYR A 344 14.68 -10.34 10.78
N LYS A 345 15.23 -10.74 9.62
CA LYS A 345 14.96 -12.07 9.03
C LYS A 345 16.00 -13.12 9.35
N ASP A 346 17.28 -12.76 9.35
CA ASP A 346 18.35 -13.75 9.44
C ASP A 346 18.82 -13.98 10.88
N GLU A 347 19.05 -12.90 11.63
CA GLU A 347 19.63 -12.95 12.98
C GLU A 347 18.57 -13.14 14.06
N LEU A 348 17.53 -12.31 14.06
CA LEU A 348 16.44 -12.40 15.03
C LEU A 348 15.23 -13.23 14.57
N LYS A 349 15.25 -13.68 13.29
CA LYS A 349 14.33 -14.66 12.69
C LYS A 349 12.84 -14.38 12.86
N MET A 350 12.42 -13.15 12.55
CA MET A 350 11.01 -12.75 12.47
C MET A 350 10.49 -13.01 11.04
N PRO A 351 9.43 -13.85 10.86
CA PRO A 351 8.08 -13.31 10.85
C PRO A 351 7.02 -14.21 11.55
N PHE A 352 5.90 -13.64 11.98
CA PHE A 352 4.88 -14.28 12.82
C PHE A 352 4.26 -15.58 12.27
N GLY A 353 4.51 -16.69 12.97
CA GLY A 353 3.52 -17.69 13.35
C GLY A 353 3.59 -17.90 14.86
N GLU A 354 2.48 -18.20 15.54
CA GLU A 354 2.46 -18.47 17.00
C GLU A 354 3.46 -19.56 17.42
N THR A 355 3.80 -20.46 16.49
CA THR A 355 4.79 -21.53 16.64
C THR A 355 6.24 -21.07 16.74
N MET A 356 6.54 -19.76 16.57
CA MET A 356 7.90 -19.18 16.67
C MET A 356 8.01 -18.10 17.76
N LEU A 357 7.04 -17.99 18.66
CA LEU A 357 7.24 -17.33 19.94
C LEU A 357 8.07 -18.27 20.83
N PRO A 358 9.11 -17.78 21.54
CA PRO A 358 9.80 -18.62 22.52
C PRO A 358 8.76 -19.14 23.52
N THR A 359 8.53 -20.46 23.47
CA THR A 359 7.50 -21.14 24.26
C THR A 359 8.01 -21.46 25.66
N THR A 360 9.33 -21.36 25.85
CA THR A 360 10.00 -21.61 27.11
C THR A 360 10.73 -20.36 27.63
N PRO A 361 10.87 -20.22 28.97
CA PRO A 361 11.64 -19.15 29.59
C PRO A 361 13.09 -19.06 29.06
N ASN A 362 13.71 -20.20 28.74
CA ASN A 362 15.09 -20.29 28.27
C ASN A 362 15.23 -19.72 26.85
N GLU A 363 14.33 -20.08 25.94
CA GLU A 363 14.31 -19.52 24.58
C GLU A 363 14.07 -18.00 24.59
N ARG A 364 13.22 -17.51 25.51
CA ARG A 364 13.00 -16.06 25.71
C ARG A 364 14.29 -15.40 26.18
N GLY A 365 14.96 -15.97 27.18
CA GLY A 365 16.20 -15.46 27.74
C GLY A 365 17.35 -15.42 26.72
N ASP A 366 17.52 -16.48 25.93
CA ASP A 366 18.55 -16.55 24.89
C ASP A 366 18.34 -15.52 23.79
N TRP A 367 17.09 -15.33 23.37
CA TRP A 367 16.75 -14.34 22.35
C TRP A 367 16.97 -12.91 22.87
N LEU A 368 16.49 -12.59 24.08
CA LEU A 368 16.67 -11.26 24.68
C LEU A 368 18.16 -10.94 24.87
N ARG A 369 18.97 -11.94 25.25
CA ARG A 369 20.42 -11.81 25.36
C ARG A 369 21.08 -11.50 24.02
N LEU A 370 20.67 -12.18 22.94
CA LEU A 370 21.19 -11.92 21.60
C LEU A 370 20.88 -10.50 21.12
N ALA A 371 19.65 -10.03 21.32
CA ALA A 371 19.25 -8.66 20.98
C ALA A 371 20.01 -7.62 21.84
N GLU A 372 20.18 -7.88 23.14
CA GLU A 372 20.92 -7.00 24.05
C GLU A 372 22.41 -6.90 23.70
N GLU A 373 23.03 -7.99 23.25
CA GLU A 373 24.41 -7.98 22.75
C GLU A 373 24.55 -7.07 21.52
N LYS A 374 23.62 -7.16 20.58
CA LYS A 374 23.60 -6.30 19.38
C LYS A 374 23.39 -4.84 19.70
N ILE A 375 22.48 -4.53 20.63
CA ILE A 375 22.26 -3.16 21.11
C ILE A 375 23.56 -2.62 21.72
N LYS A 376 24.24 -3.38 22.58
CA LYS A 376 25.53 -2.98 23.17
C LYS A 376 26.59 -2.72 22.10
N GLN A 377 26.71 -3.59 21.11
CA GLN A 377 27.65 -3.40 19.99
C GLN A 377 27.33 -2.12 19.20
N ALA A 378 26.06 -1.85 18.91
CA ALA A 378 25.62 -0.65 18.20
C ALA A 378 25.93 0.63 19.00
N ARG A 379 25.66 0.64 20.30
CA ARG A 379 26.01 1.76 21.21
C ARG A 379 27.50 2.08 21.17
N VAL A 380 28.36 1.06 21.32
CA VAL A 380 29.82 1.21 21.27
C VAL A 380 30.28 1.79 19.93
N ILE A 381 29.69 1.36 18.81
CA ILE A 381 30.02 1.87 17.49
C ILE A 381 29.60 3.33 17.34
N ILE A 382 28.42 3.72 17.82
CA ILE A 382 27.94 5.11 17.78
C ILE A 382 28.84 6.00 18.62
N ASP A 383 29.07 5.65 19.90
CA ASP A 383 29.92 6.41 20.82
C ASP A 383 31.33 6.60 20.26
N ARG A 384 31.93 5.52 19.74
CA ARG A 384 33.26 5.59 19.13
C ARG A 384 33.26 6.48 17.90
N THR A 385 32.20 6.47 17.09
CA THR A 385 32.16 7.24 15.84
C THR A 385 31.86 8.72 16.10
N MET A 386 31.12 9.06 17.14
CA MET A 386 30.81 10.45 17.54
C MET A 386 32.01 11.22 18.12
N ARG A 387 32.97 10.52 18.77
CA ARG A 387 34.10 11.15 19.47
C ARG A 387 35.22 11.74 18.57
N PHE A 388 35.17 11.54 17.25
CA PHE A 388 36.24 11.96 16.33
C PHE A 388 35.68 12.85 15.21
N ASP A 389 36.54 13.69 14.62
CA ASP A 389 36.19 14.58 13.50
C ASP A 389 35.34 13.87 12.44
N SER A 390 34.21 14.48 12.14
CA SER A 390 33.18 13.91 11.28
C SER A 390 33.64 13.91 9.82
N SER A 391 33.37 12.81 9.11
CA SER A 391 33.58 12.66 7.67
C SER A 391 32.31 12.10 7.04
N ALA A 392 32.12 12.25 5.72
CA ALA A 392 30.92 11.76 5.04
C ALA A 392 30.69 10.26 5.27
N TRP A 393 31.77 9.46 5.30
CA TRP A 393 31.71 8.03 5.63
C TRP A 393 31.27 7.79 7.08
N LYS A 394 31.82 8.55 8.05
CA LYS A 394 31.42 8.45 9.46
C LYS A 394 29.97 8.88 9.67
N ALA A 395 29.51 9.94 9.00
CA ALA A 395 28.13 10.40 9.05
C ALA A 395 27.15 9.34 8.51
N LYS A 396 27.49 8.69 7.39
CA LYS A 396 26.74 7.53 6.87
C LYS A 396 26.72 6.38 7.89
N LYS A 397 27.89 6.03 8.44
CA LYS A 397 28.01 4.95 9.43
C LYS A 397 27.17 5.22 10.69
N LEU A 398 27.20 6.44 11.22
CA LEU A 398 26.37 6.86 12.36
C LEU A 398 24.89 6.63 12.10
N ARG A 399 24.36 7.08 10.96
CA ARG A 399 22.93 6.92 10.63
C ARG A 399 22.53 5.46 10.49
N LEU A 400 23.34 4.65 9.82
CA LEU A 400 23.07 3.22 9.63
C LEU A 400 23.14 2.44 10.96
N THR A 401 24.14 2.73 11.80
CA THR A 401 24.25 2.10 13.13
C THR A 401 23.13 2.57 14.07
N ALA A 402 22.75 3.85 14.04
CA ALA A 402 21.60 4.35 14.79
C ALA A 402 20.30 3.67 14.34
N TYR A 403 20.10 3.52 13.03
CA TYR A 403 18.96 2.76 12.49
C TYR A 403 18.93 1.31 12.99
N SER A 404 20.07 0.62 12.94
CA SER A 404 20.22 -0.74 13.49
C SER A 404 19.90 -0.82 14.99
N LEU A 405 20.36 0.16 15.79
CA LEU A 405 20.04 0.26 17.22
C LEU A 405 18.53 0.40 17.42
N LYS A 406 17.90 1.35 16.70
CA LYS A 406 16.47 1.62 16.78
C LYS A 406 15.64 0.38 16.44
N LEU A 407 15.99 -0.30 15.34
CA LEU A 407 15.35 -1.54 14.89
C LEU A 407 15.48 -2.65 15.94
N THR A 408 16.70 -2.91 16.40
CA THR A 408 16.97 -4.00 17.35
C THR A 408 16.24 -3.77 18.68
N ARG A 409 16.22 -2.54 19.19
CA ARG A 409 15.48 -2.21 20.43
C ARG A 409 13.97 -2.29 20.24
N ALA A 410 13.43 -1.88 19.10
CA ALA A 410 11.99 -2.05 18.82
C ALA A 410 11.58 -3.53 18.82
N ILE A 411 12.37 -4.40 18.18
CA ILE A 411 12.12 -5.86 18.19
C ILE A 411 12.28 -6.41 19.61
N TYR A 412 13.28 -5.95 20.37
CA TYR A 412 13.47 -6.31 21.78
C TYR A 412 12.23 -6.04 22.62
N MET A 413 11.64 -4.84 22.51
CA MET A 413 10.45 -4.47 23.27
C MET A 413 9.24 -5.32 22.89
N VAL A 414 9.01 -5.57 21.60
CA VAL A 414 7.93 -6.45 21.14
C VAL A 414 8.06 -7.84 21.77
N ARG A 415 9.28 -8.38 21.86
CA ARG A 415 9.54 -9.70 22.47
C ARG A 415 9.44 -9.69 23.99
N LEU A 416 9.89 -8.62 24.65
CA LEU A 416 9.72 -8.45 26.08
C LEU A 416 8.24 -8.52 26.49
N PHE A 417 7.35 -7.89 25.71
CA PHE A 417 5.90 -7.87 25.93
C PHE A 417 5.14 -9.10 25.41
N SER A 418 5.77 -9.97 24.61
CA SER A 418 5.10 -11.13 23.99
C SER A 418 5.64 -12.49 24.47
N GLY A 419 6.60 -12.49 25.40
CA GLY A 419 7.27 -13.72 25.86
C GLY A 419 6.56 -14.42 27.02
N THR A 420 6.78 -15.73 27.14
CA THR A 420 6.37 -16.54 28.31
C THR A 420 7.63 -16.97 29.07
N PRO A 421 7.72 -16.76 30.40
CA PRO A 421 6.75 -16.08 31.27
C PRO A 421 6.73 -14.56 31.01
N ALA A 422 5.65 -13.91 31.46
CA ALA A 422 5.51 -12.47 31.37
C ALA A 422 6.69 -11.75 32.04
N ALA A 423 7.13 -10.64 31.43
CA ALA A 423 8.22 -9.84 31.97
C ALA A 423 7.84 -9.27 33.35
N SER A 424 8.81 -9.25 34.27
CA SER A 424 8.59 -8.63 35.58
C SER A 424 8.47 -7.12 35.45
N ARG A 425 7.83 -6.48 36.43
CA ARG A 425 7.70 -5.02 36.48
C ARG A 425 9.05 -4.31 36.43
N GLN A 426 10.07 -4.88 37.09
CA GLN A 426 11.42 -4.34 37.07
C GLN A 426 12.08 -4.49 35.70
N GLU A 427 11.95 -5.67 35.06
CA GLU A 427 12.46 -5.89 33.70
C GLU A 427 11.86 -4.90 32.68
N ILE A 428 10.56 -4.60 32.80
CA ILE A 428 9.88 -3.62 31.94
C ILE A 428 10.39 -2.20 32.25
N LYS A 429 10.52 -1.83 33.53
CA LYS A 429 11.03 -0.51 33.94
C LYS A 429 12.44 -0.27 33.40
N ASP A 430 13.34 -1.23 33.59
CA ASP A 430 14.73 -1.14 33.13
C ASP A 430 14.79 -1.06 31.59
N ALA A 431 14.03 -1.90 30.88
CA ALA A 431 13.96 -1.87 29.43
C ALA A 431 13.42 -0.54 28.88
N LEU A 432 12.46 0.09 29.57
CA LEU A 432 11.90 1.38 29.19
C LEU A 432 12.90 2.53 29.35
N ILE A 433 13.70 2.52 30.42
CA ILE A 433 14.79 3.47 30.62
C ILE A 433 15.85 3.29 29.53
N GLU A 434 16.26 2.04 29.28
CA GLU A 434 17.25 1.71 28.26
C GLU A 434 16.78 2.06 26.84
N ARG A 435 15.48 1.93 26.56
CA ARG A 435 14.88 2.39 25.30
C ARG A 435 14.95 3.91 25.16
N LEU A 436 14.66 4.68 26.22
CA LEU A 436 14.79 6.14 26.18
C LEU A 436 16.24 6.56 25.92
N ASN A 437 17.21 5.89 26.56
CA ASN A 437 18.64 6.09 26.28
C ASN A 437 18.98 5.80 24.81
N ASP A 438 18.42 4.74 24.22
CA ASP A 438 18.66 4.40 22.80
C ASP A 438 18.02 5.41 21.83
N TRP A 439 16.86 5.97 22.16
CA TRP A 439 16.22 7.00 21.33
C TRP A 439 16.99 8.32 21.42
N ILE A 440 17.48 8.68 22.60
CA ILE A 440 18.38 9.84 22.78
C ILE A 440 19.63 9.66 21.92
N LEU A 441 20.27 8.49 22.01
CA LEU A 441 21.49 8.19 21.25
C LEU A 441 21.24 8.16 19.74
N TYR A 442 20.08 7.66 19.31
CA TYR A 442 19.63 7.70 17.92
C TYR A 442 19.55 9.14 17.41
N GLU A 443 18.87 10.02 18.13
CA GLU A 443 18.72 11.42 17.75
C GLU A 443 20.06 12.15 17.71
N GLN A 444 20.92 11.91 18.70
CA GLN A 444 22.28 12.46 18.75
C GLN A 444 23.12 12.02 17.55
N ALA A 445 23.05 10.75 17.16
CA ALA A 445 23.80 10.23 16.01
C ALA A 445 23.33 10.84 14.68
N TRP A 446 22.01 11.02 14.51
CA TRP A 446 21.44 11.69 13.34
C TRP A 446 21.77 13.18 13.31
N ASN A 447 21.68 13.84 14.47
CA ASN A 447 22.00 15.27 14.61
C ASN A 447 23.48 15.53 14.29
N ALA A 448 24.40 14.72 14.82
CA ALA A 448 25.84 14.82 14.54
C ALA A 448 26.15 14.64 13.04
N ALA A 449 25.43 13.74 12.36
CA ALA A 449 25.57 13.54 10.92
C ALA A 449 25.05 14.73 10.10
N ASP A 450 23.96 15.39 10.55
CA ASP A 450 23.39 16.57 9.90
C ASP A 450 24.26 17.82 10.10
N VAL A 451 24.81 18.01 11.31
CA VAL A 451 25.80 19.06 11.61
C VAL A 451 27.02 18.93 10.70
N HIS A 452 27.53 17.71 10.48
CA HIS A 452 28.65 17.49 9.56
C HIS A 452 28.33 17.95 8.13
N ILE A 453 27.15 17.58 7.59
CA ILE A 453 26.74 17.97 6.25
C ILE A 453 26.62 19.49 6.15
N LYS A 454 26.01 20.14 7.15
CA LYS A 454 25.84 21.59 7.17
C LYS A 454 27.18 22.34 7.13
N LEU A 455 28.21 21.84 7.83
CA LEU A 455 29.50 22.50 7.97
C LEU A 455 30.49 22.20 6.83
N HIS A 456 30.44 21.01 6.23
CA HIS A 456 31.52 20.51 5.37
C HIS A 456 31.10 20.15 3.94
N VAL A 457 29.81 20.13 3.62
CA VAL A 457 29.31 19.84 2.27
C VAL A 457 28.80 21.13 1.62
N ALA A 458 29.21 21.37 0.37
CA ALA A 458 28.69 22.48 -0.41
C ALA A 458 27.23 22.23 -0.77
N VAL A 459 26.31 22.82 -0.01
CA VAL A 459 24.86 22.80 -0.23
C VAL A 459 24.33 24.23 -0.33
N ASP A 460 23.21 24.41 -1.03
CA ASP A 460 22.54 25.71 -1.15
C ASP A 460 21.97 26.20 0.19
N GLN A 461 21.62 27.50 0.26
CA GLN A 461 21.13 28.11 1.48
C GLN A 461 19.80 27.49 1.96
N GLU A 462 18.90 27.15 1.03
CA GLU A 462 17.62 26.50 1.35
C GLU A 462 17.82 25.16 2.07
N THR A 463 18.79 24.37 1.61
CA THR A 463 19.18 23.11 2.23
C THR A 463 19.84 23.32 3.59
N LYS A 464 20.65 24.38 3.76
CA LYS A 464 21.23 24.74 5.07
C LYS A 464 20.14 25.13 6.08
N ASP A 465 19.13 25.87 5.65
CA ASP A 465 18.02 26.29 6.50
C ASP A 465 17.12 25.10 6.89
N LYS A 466 16.89 24.16 5.97
CA LYS A 466 16.21 22.88 6.27
C LYS A 466 17.02 22.03 7.27
N LEU A 467 18.33 21.87 7.03
CA LEU A 467 19.23 21.16 7.95
C LEU A 467 19.23 21.78 9.34
N GLN A 468 19.24 23.12 9.43
CA GLN A 468 19.22 23.81 10.72
C GLN A 468 17.92 23.53 11.49
N ARG A 469 16.76 23.58 10.83
CA ARG A 469 15.47 23.25 11.46
C ARG A 469 15.42 21.81 11.97
N ASP A 470 15.96 20.86 11.21
CA ASP A 470 16.01 19.47 11.63
C ASP A 470 16.96 19.28 12.82
N ILE A 471 18.10 19.98 12.84
CA ILE A 471 19.05 19.97 13.96
C ILE A 471 18.36 20.47 15.24
N GLU A 472 17.72 21.65 15.18
CA GLU A 472 17.01 22.24 16.31
C GLU A 472 15.84 21.37 16.80
N GLY A 473 15.08 20.78 15.86
CA GLY A 473 13.99 19.86 16.17
C GLY A 473 14.46 18.60 16.90
N ARG A 474 15.60 18.03 16.48
CA ARG A 474 16.21 16.89 17.16
C ARG A 474 16.76 17.25 18.54
N GLU A 475 17.38 18.41 18.70
CA GLU A 475 17.86 18.90 20.00
C GLU A 475 16.72 19.08 21.00
N ALA A 476 15.60 19.68 20.56
CA ALA A 476 14.39 19.78 21.38
C ALA A 476 13.84 18.40 21.77
N ASN A 477 13.86 17.43 20.84
CA ASN A 477 13.42 16.08 21.13
C ASN A 477 14.36 15.34 22.10
N ILE A 478 15.67 15.52 21.96
CA ILE A 478 16.68 14.97 22.89
C ILE A 478 16.43 15.48 24.31
N ALA A 479 16.20 16.79 24.48
CA ALA A 479 15.89 17.37 25.79
C ALA A 479 14.62 16.74 26.39
N ARG A 480 13.53 16.67 25.61
CA ARG A 480 12.27 16.04 26.04
C ARG A 480 12.45 14.58 26.48
N LEU A 481 13.19 13.78 25.70
CA LEU A 481 13.44 12.38 26.03
C LEU A 481 14.33 12.22 27.27
N THR A 482 15.26 13.15 27.48
CA THR A 482 16.13 13.20 28.66
C THR A 482 15.32 13.50 29.91
N ASP A 483 14.41 14.49 29.86
CA ASP A 483 13.50 14.82 30.96
C ASP A 483 12.61 13.63 31.32
N MET A 484 12.07 12.93 30.32
CA MET A 484 11.27 11.72 30.52
C MET A 484 12.07 10.59 31.18
N ARG A 485 13.32 10.38 30.77
CA ARG A 485 14.21 9.38 31.37
C ARG A 485 14.48 9.72 32.83
N ASP A 486 14.84 10.96 33.12
CA ASP A 486 15.20 11.40 34.46
C ASP A 486 13.99 11.29 35.41
N TYR A 487 12.79 11.60 34.93
CA TYR A 487 11.54 11.38 35.66
C TYR A 487 11.29 9.90 36.02
N VAL A 488 11.51 8.98 35.08
CA VAL A 488 11.30 7.52 35.29
C VAL A 488 12.38 6.91 36.20
N THR A 489 13.56 7.54 36.24
CA THR A 489 14.70 7.10 37.06
C THR A 489 14.61 7.63 38.50
N GLY A 490 13.86 8.70 38.75
CA GLY A 490 13.64 9.27 40.08
C GLY A 490 12.76 8.40 40.99
N ASP A 491 13.06 8.42 42.30
CA ASP A 491 12.51 7.53 43.34
C ASP A 491 11.00 7.69 43.66
N ASP A 492 10.29 8.60 42.99
CA ASP A 492 8.91 8.99 43.36
C ASP A 492 7.84 8.77 42.26
N SER A 493 8.06 7.80 41.36
CA SER A 493 7.18 7.59 40.19
C SER A 493 6.19 6.41 40.37
N GLY A 494 4.93 6.77 40.60
CA GLY A 494 3.78 5.87 40.42
C GLY A 494 3.68 5.41 38.96
N ILE A 495 3.69 4.10 38.74
CA ILE A 495 3.45 3.47 37.43
C ILE A 495 2.18 2.61 37.56
N SER A 496 1.15 2.96 36.80
CA SER A 496 -0.10 2.24 36.61
C SER A 496 0.06 1.28 35.44
N LEU A 497 -0.05 -0.02 35.73
CA LEU A 497 0.03 -1.10 34.74
C LEU A 497 -1.38 -1.66 34.55
N GLY A 498 -2.02 -1.38 33.42
CA GLY A 498 -3.27 -2.02 33.02
C GLY A 498 -3.03 -3.50 32.69
N TYR A 499 -3.32 -4.38 33.65
CA TYR A 499 -3.46 -5.82 33.43
C TYR A 499 -4.95 -6.12 33.27
N ASP A 500 -5.39 -6.47 32.06
CA ASP A 500 -6.72 -7.05 31.86
C ASP A 500 -6.58 -8.58 31.76
N ASN A 501 -6.86 -9.25 32.88
CA ASN A 501 -6.75 -10.69 33.05
C ASN A 501 -8.13 -11.21 33.45
N SER A 502 -9.02 -11.41 32.48
CA SER A 502 -10.40 -11.85 32.72
C SER A 502 -10.57 -13.34 32.41
N ASN A 503 -10.22 -14.18 33.39
CA ASN A 503 -10.78 -15.52 33.56
C ASN A 503 -11.93 -15.44 34.57
N ASN A 504 -13.19 -15.49 34.11
CA ASN A 504 -14.27 -16.23 34.80
C ASN A 504 -15.59 -16.26 33.98
N PRO A 505 -16.46 -17.27 34.24
CA PRO A 505 -17.36 -17.82 33.25
C PRO A 505 -18.77 -17.21 33.26
N LEU A 506 -19.39 -17.33 32.08
CA LEU A 506 -20.81 -17.27 31.74
C LEU A 506 -21.80 -17.11 32.91
N ASN A 507 -22.56 -16.01 32.86
CA ASN A 507 -23.99 -16.08 33.18
C ASN A 507 -24.79 -15.41 32.06
N VAL A 508 -25.76 -16.17 31.55
CA VAL A 508 -26.53 -15.90 30.33
C VAL A 508 -27.80 -15.14 30.65
N GLN A 509 -28.15 -14.18 29.79
CA GLN A 509 -29.48 -13.64 29.39
C GLN A 509 -29.36 -12.09 29.26
N HIS A 510 -29.60 -11.40 28.14
CA HIS A 510 -30.50 -11.61 27.00
C HIS A 510 -29.98 -10.86 25.74
N LYS A 511 -30.02 -11.53 24.59
CA LYS A 511 -30.12 -11.06 23.17
C LYS A 511 -29.72 -9.61 22.80
N SER A 512 -28.60 -9.49 22.07
CA SER A 512 -28.55 -8.98 20.69
C SER A 512 -27.37 -9.63 19.96
N LYS A 513 -27.59 -10.13 18.74
CA LYS A 513 -26.57 -10.82 17.93
C LYS A 513 -25.54 -9.80 17.42
N GLU A 514 -24.45 -9.60 18.13
CA GLU A 514 -23.21 -8.99 17.63
C GLU A 514 -22.06 -9.96 17.95
N SER A 515 -21.85 -11.00 17.14
CA SER A 515 -20.70 -11.89 17.37
C SER A 515 -20.06 -12.50 16.11
N ASP A 516 -20.36 -12.01 14.91
CA ASP A 516 -19.78 -12.54 13.66
C ASP A 516 -18.80 -11.58 12.93
N THR A 517 -18.55 -10.37 13.46
CA THR A 517 -17.83 -9.31 12.72
C THR A 517 -16.35 -9.14 13.07
N ILE A 518 -15.83 -9.78 14.12
CA ILE A 518 -14.41 -9.66 14.49
C ILE A 518 -13.62 -10.75 13.76
N LEU A 519 -12.79 -10.35 12.80
CA LEU A 519 -11.90 -11.27 12.09
C LEU A 519 -10.69 -11.64 12.96
N THR A 520 -10.30 -12.90 12.93
CA THR A 520 -9.05 -13.39 13.54
C THR A 520 -7.84 -13.03 12.67
N ASP A 521 -6.65 -12.94 13.28
CA ASP A 521 -5.40 -12.60 12.57
C ASP A 521 -5.09 -13.56 11.42
N ASP A 522 -5.39 -14.86 11.58
CA ASP A 522 -5.19 -15.86 10.52
C ASP A 522 -6.17 -15.68 9.36
N THR A 523 -7.42 -15.30 9.66
CA THR A 523 -8.42 -14.96 8.64
C THR A 523 -7.99 -13.71 7.88
N ILE A 524 -7.51 -12.68 8.58
CA ILE A 524 -6.99 -11.44 8.00
C ILE A 524 -5.80 -11.74 7.08
N ARG A 525 -4.83 -12.53 7.54
CA ARG A 525 -3.63 -12.90 6.78
C ARG A 525 -3.99 -13.64 5.49
N THR A 526 -4.86 -14.64 5.61
CA THR A 526 -5.33 -15.46 4.48
C THR A 526 -6.05 -14.59 3.45
N ALA A 527 -6.97 -13.74 3.91
CA ALA A 527 -7.74 -12.84 3.06
C ALA A 527 -6.87 -11.77 2.39
N LYS A 528 -5.83 -11.25 3.06
CA LYS A 528 -4.84 -10.33 2.46
C LYS A 528 -4.09 -10.97 1.30
N ILE A 529 -3.67 -12.24 1.42
CA ILE A 529 -2.99 -12.96 0.33
C ILE A 529 -3.93 -13.17 -0.86
N LEU A 530 -5.17 -13.59 -0.61
CA LEU A 530 -6.17 -13.79 -1.66
C LEU A 530 -6.53 -12.48 -2.37
N LEU A 531 -6.74 -11.41 -1.61
CA LEU A 531 -6.97 -10.08 -2.16
C LEU A 531 -5.80 -9.63 -3.03
N ASN A 532 -4.55 -9.82 -2.58
CA ASN A 532 -3.37 -9.50 -3.38
C ASN A 532 -3.32 -10.29 -4.70
N ASN A 533 -3.68 -11.58 -4.71
CA ASN A 533 -3.75 -12.38 -5.94
C ASN A 533 -4.84 -11.90 -6.92
N ILE A 534 -5.90 -11.29 -6.41
CA ILE A 534 -6.98 -10.72 -7.21
C ILE A 534 -6.57 -9.39 -7.82
N LEU A 535 -5.98 -8.51 -7.00
CA LEU A 535 -5.54 -7.18 -7.42
C LEU A 535 -4.28 -7.24 -8.30
N ASN A 536 -3.37 -8.17 -8.01
CA ASN A 536 -2.08 -8.35 -8.68
C ASN A 536 -1.91 -9.81 -9.14
N PRO A 537 -2.67 -10.29 -10.13
CA PRO A 537 -2.50 -11.63 -10.64
C PRO A 537 -1.10 -11.82 -11.20
N SER A 538 -0.38 -12.83 -10.72
CA SER A 538 0.80 -13.31 -11.44
C SER A 538 0.36 -13.88 -12.79
N LEU A 539 1.01 -13.44 -13.88
CA LEU A 539 0.81 -14.07 -15.18
C LEU A 539 1.24 -15.55 -15.06
N PRO A 540 0.35 -16.52 -15.33
CA PRO A 540 0.76 -17.91 -15.34
C PRO A 540 1.65 -18.16 -16.56
N ASN A 541 2.60 -19.08 -16.41
CA ASN A 541 3.21 -19.74 -17.55
C ASN A 541 2.08 -20.39 -18.38
N ALA A 542 2.17 -20.33 -19.70
CA ALA A 542 1.08 -20.56 -20.66
C ALA A 542 0.38 -21.96 -20.62
N SER A 543 0.68 -22.82 -19.65
CA SER A 543 0.09 -24.16 -19.49
C SER A 543 -1.03 -24.26 -18.44
N ASP A 544 -1.24 -23.25 -17.58
CA ASP A 544 -1.86 -23.50 -16.27
C ASP A 544 -3.34 -23.05 -16.13
N TYR A 545 -4.01 -22.66 -17.21
CA TYR A 545 -5.35 -22.06 -17.12
C TYR A 545 -6.54 -23.03 -17.04
N LEU A 546 -6.32 -24.34 -17.03
CA LEU A 546 -7.43 -25.31 -17.10
C LEU A 546 -7.82 -25.99 -15.79
N LEU A 547 -7.01 -25.91 -14.73
CA LEU A 547 -7.32 -26.56 -13.45
C LEU A 547 -6.81 -25.72 -12.28
N ASP A 548 -7.54 -25.72 -11.17
CA ASP A 548 -7.10 -25.17 -9.90
C ASP A 548 -5.74 -25.79 -9.54
N VAL A 549 -4.64 -25.08 -9.81
CA VAL A 549 -3.26 -25.57 -9.64
C VAL A 549 -3.01 -26.06 -8.22
N ARG A 550 -3.71 -25.47 -7.24
CA ARG A 550 -3.58 -25.86 -5.84
C ARG A 550 -4.29 -27.17 -5.59
N GLU A 551 -5.50 -27.33 -6.12
CA GLU A 551 -6.23 -28.59 -6.03
C GLU A 551 -5.54 -29.71 -6.83
N GLU A 552 -4.99 -29.42 -8.01
CA GLU A 552 -4.21 -30.40 -8.77
C GLU A 552 -2.88 -30.75 -8.08
N ARG A 553 -2.25 -29.83 -7.36
CA ARG A 553 -1.10 -30.15 -6.48
C ARG A 553 -1.52 -31.02 -5.30
N ARG A 554 -2.65 -30.74 -4.63
CA ARG A 554 -3.18 -31.58 -3.55
C ARG A 554 -3.51 -32.99 -4.06
N ARG A 555 -4.18 -33.07 -5.21
CA ARG A 555 -4.53 -34.30 -5.91
C ARG A 555 -3.30 -35.11 -6.28
N ARG A 556 -2.30 -34.48 -6.92
CA ARG A 556 -1.02 -35.12 -7.25
C ARG A 556 -0.27 -35.57 -5.99
N GLY A 557 -0.20 -34.74 -4.97
CA GLY A 557 0.45 -35.06 -3.70
C GLY A 557 -0.21 -36.23 -2.97
N TRP A 558 -1.53 -36.30 -2.99
CA TRP A 558 -2.25 -37.44 -2.45
C TRP A 558 -2.02 -38.71 -3.27
N TYR A 559 -2.07 -38.66 -4.61
CA TYR A 559 -1.76 -39.83 -5.44
C TYR A 559 -0.33 -40.33 -5.21
N GLN A 560 0.63 -39.42 -5.00
CA GLN A 560 2.00 -39.79 -4.65
C GLN A 560 2.08 -40.47 -3.28
N LYS A 561 1.43 -39.90 -2.25
CA LYS A 561 1.35 -40.52 -0.91
C LYS A 561 0.62 -41.86 -0.94
N MET A 562 -0.40 -41.99 -1.77
CA MET A 562 -1.17 -43.21 -1.93
C MET A 562 -0.35 -44.29 -2.64
N ALA A 563 0.41 -43.93 -3.67
CA ALA A 563 1.35 -44.83 -4.33
C ALA A 563 2.45 -45.28 -3.35
N GLN A 564 2.98 -44.34 -2.56
CA GLN A 564 4.00 -44.64 -1.55
C GLN A 564 3.47 -45.59 -0.46
N ALA A 565 2.28 -45.33 0.08
CA ALA A 565 1.64 -46.21 1.06
C ALA A 565 1.37 -47.62 0.50
N ARG A 566 0.99 -47.75 -0.78
CA ARG A 566 0.86 -49.06 -1.45
C ARG A 566 2.19 -49.79 -1.59
N LEU A 567 3.27 -49.07 -1.84
CA LEU A 567 4.61 -49.66 -2.00
C LEU A 567 5.24 -50.04 -0.66
N THR A 568 4.96 -49.31 0.42
CA THR A 568 5.57 -49.52 1.75
C THR A 568 4.67 -50.25 2.74
N GLY A 569 3.43 -50.60 2.37
CA GLY A 569 2.44 -51.19 3.27
C GLY A 569 1.91 -50.22 4.34
N GLY A 570 2.11 -48.92 4.15
CA GLY A 570 1.67 -47.87 5.08
C GLY A 570 0.16 -47.58 5.01
N PRO A 571 -0.38 -46.78 5.95
CA PRO A 571 -1.79 -46.42 5.97
C PRO A 571 -2.17 -45.60 4.72
N THR A 572 -3.40 -45.82 4.25
CA THR A 572 -3.97 -45.07 3.11
C THR A 572 -4.12 -43.61 3.53
N PRO A 573 -3.52 -42.64 2.82
CA PRO A 573 -3.72 -41.22 3.11
C PRO A 573 -5.19 -40.83 2.93
N GLU A 574 -5.75 -40.07 3.86
CA GLU A 574 -7.11 -39.55 3.73
C GLU A 574 -7.21 -38.55 2.58
N TRP A 575 -8.27 -38.68 1.78
CA TRP A 575 -8.58 -37.76 0.69
C TRP A 575 -9.31 -36.53 1.25
N THR A 576 -8.61 -35.40 1.34
CA THR A 576 -9.12 -34.16 1.93
C THR A 576 -9.70 -33.21 0.87
N HIS A 577 -10.60 -33.70 0.00
CA HIS A 577 -11.33 -32.78 -0.88
C HIS A 577 -12.26 -31.92 -0.03
N LYS A 578 -11.97 -30.63 0.05
CA LYS A 578 -12.86 -29.70 0.75
C LYS A 578 -13.96 -29.27 -0.22
N LYS A 579 -15.21 -29.34 0.25
CA LYS A 579 -16.36 -28.80 -0.49
C LYS A 579 -16.12 -27.30 -0.64
N VAL A 580 -15.99 -26.81 -1.87
CA VAL A 580 -15.89 -25.37 -2.11
C VAL A 580 -17.24 -24.77 -1.75
N ILE A 581 -17.31 -24.08 -0.62
CA ILE A 581 -18.46 -23.26 -0.23
C ILE A 581 -18.42 -22.04 -1.15
N ASP A 582 -19.55 -21.70 -1.79
CA ASP A 582 -19.64 -20.45 -2.56
C ASP A 582 -19.57 -19.27 -1.57
N PRO A 583 -18.46 -18.50 -1.55
CA PRO A 583 -18.28 -17.42 -0.59
C PRO A 583 -19.24 -16.25 -0.86
N PHE A 584 -19.92 -16.22 -2.01
CA PHE A 584 -20.82 -15.15 -2.43
C PHE A 584 -22.31 -15.50 -2.22
N THR A 585 -22.62 -16.52 -1.42
CA THR A 585 -24.01 -16.94 -1.15
C THR A 585 -24.89 -15.83 -0.57
N ALA A 586 -24.34 -14.90 0.20
CA ALA A 586 -25.06 -13.74 0.72
C ALA A 586 -25.40 -12.68 -0.35
N GLY A 587 -24.83 -12.78 -1.56
CA GLY A 587 -24.99 -11.83 -2.66
C GLY A 587 -24.24 -10.51 -2.44
N GLY A 588 -24.61 -9.77 -1.40
CA GLY A 588 -24.07 -8.46 -1.03
C GLY A 588 -24.04 -8.26 0.50
N PRO A 589 -23.62 -7.07 0.98
CA PRO A 589 -23.66 -6.74 2.41
C PRO A 589 -25.11 -6.72 2.92
N PRO A 590 -25.34 -6.64 4.24
CA PRO A 590 -26.70 -6.59 4.79
C PRO A 590 -27.58 -5.55 4.10
N GLU A 591 -28.75 -6.00 3.63
CA GLU A 591 -29.74 -5.18 2.93
C GLU A 591 -29.27 -4.56 1.60
N TRP A 592 -28.25 -5.11 0.94
CA TRP A 592 -27.75 -4.62 -0.35
C TRP A 592 -28.80 -4.50 -1.47
N GLU A 593 -29.89 -5.25 -1.37
CA GLU A 593 -31.02 -5.20 -2.30
C GLU A 593 -31.73 -3.84 -2.25
N SER A 594 -31.69 -3.14 -1.11
CA SER A 594 -32.27 -1.81 -0.92
C SER A 594 -31.34 -0.68 -1.42
N LEU A 595 -30.10 -1.00 -1.82
CA LEU A 595 -29.18 0.01 -2.35
C LEU A 595 -29.81 0.70 -3.57
N PRO A 596 -29.94 2.03 -3.54
CA PRO A 596 -30.48 2.77 -4.67
C PRO A 596 -29.55 2.68 -5.88
N ARG A 597 -30.12 2.73 -7.10
CA ARG A 597 -29.42 2.52 -8.39
C ARG A 597 -29.90 3.47 -9.49
N GLN A 598 -30.67 4.49 -9.15
CA GLN A 598 -31.32 5.37 -10.12
C GLN A 598 -30.31 6.37 -10.68
N SER A 599 -29.66 7.13 -9.80
CA SER A 599 -28.65 8.14 -10.14
C SER A 599 -27.29 7.50 -10.47
N ARG A 600 -26.39 8.23 -11.13
CA ARG A 600 -25.07 7.70 -11.50
C ARG A 600 -24.18 7.48 -10.28
N TRP A 601 -24.27 8.36 -9.30
CA TRP A 601 -23.62 8.19 -8.00
C TRP A 601 -24.12 6.92 -7.32
N GLU A 602 -25.42 6.67 -7.30
CA GLU A 602 -26.01 5.46 -6.72
C GLU A 602 -25.50 4.19 -7.43
N ARG A 603 -25.40 4.22 -8.76
CA ARG A 603 -24.81 3.12 -9.54
C ARG A 603 -23.33 2.90 -9.21
N LEU A 604 -22.53 3.97 -9.11
CA LEU A 604 -21.12 3.87 -8.73
C LEU A 604 -20.97 3.36 -7.29
N GLN A 605 -21.78 3.87 -6.35
CA GLN A 605 -21.86 3.42 -4.97
C GLN A 605 -22.18 1.92 -4.91
N TYR A 606 -23.16 1.46 -5.69
CA TYR A 606 -23.50 0.04 -5.79
C TYR A 606 -22.29 -0.79 -6.25
N MET A 607 -21.63 -0.38 -7.34
CA MET A 607 -20.43 -1.08 -7.83
C MET A 607 -19.32 -1.14 -6.77
N TRP A 608 -19.12 -0.04 -6.04
CA TRP A 608 -18.11 0.09 -5.00
C TRP A 608 -18.39 -0.86 -3.83
N VAL A 609 -19.58 -0.76 -3.26
CA VAL A 609 -20.03 -1.54 -2.10
C VAL A 609 -20.00 -3.02 -2.43
N MET A 610 -20.55 -3.43 -3.58
CA MET A 610 -20.56 -4.84 -3.99
C MET A 610 -19.15 -5.37 -4.25
N THR A 611 -18.26 -4.58 -4.86
CA THR A 611 -16.87 -5.00 -5.09
C THR A 611 -16.12 -5.21 -3.78
N TYR A 612 -16.25 -4.26 -2.85
CA TYR A 612 -15.58 -4.34 -1.55
C TYR A 612 -16.17 -5.46 -0.69
N TRP A 613 -17.47 -5.70 -0.75
CA TRP A 613 -18.09 -6.87 -0.13
C TRP A 613 -17.58 -8.18 -0.72
N ARG A 614 -17.48 -8.28 -2.06
CA ARG A 614 -16.89 -9.43 -2.73
C ARG A 614 -15.45 -9.67 -2.27
N PHE A 615 -14.65 -8.61 -2.07
CA PHE A 615 -13.32 -8.73 -1.46
C PHE A 615 -13.38 -9.22 -0.02
N TYR A 616 -14.31 -8.71 0.78
CA TYR A 616 -14.49 -9.12 2.17
C TYR A 616 -14.83 -10.61 2.28
N GLN A 617 -15.68 -11.12 1.39
CA GLN A 617 -16.10 -12.53 1.35
C GLN A 617 -14.99 -13.51 0.93
N LEU A 618 -13.90 -13.04 0.31
CA LEU A 618 -12.75 -13.90 -0.01
C LEU A 618 -12.14 -14.55 1.23
N ARG A 619 -12.35 -13.98 2.42
CA ARG A 619 -11.90 -14.57 3.68
C ARG A 619 -12.47 -15.96 3.96
N GLU A 620 -13.60 -16.30 3.32
CA GLU A 620 -14.23 -17.62 3.43
C GLU A 620 -13.53 -18.67 2.56
N LEU A 621 -12.70 -18.24 1.61
CA LEU A 621 -11.85 -19.12 0.81
C LEU A 621 -10.59 -19.50 1.60
N GLN A 622 -10.09 -20.71 1.36
CA GLN A 622 -8.88 -21.22 2.00
C GLN A 622 -7.68 -21.09 1.06
N LEU A 623 -6.48 -20.93 1.64
CA LEU A 623 -5.24 -20.86 0.86
C LEU A 623 -4.76 -22.22 0.34
#